data_AF-R7JK85-F1
#
_entry.id   AF-R7JK85-F1
#
_cell.length_a   1.000
_cell.length_b   1.000
_cell.length_c   1.000
_cell.angle_alpha   90.00
_cell.angle_beta   90.00
_cell.angle_gamma   90.00
#
_symmetry.space_group_name_H-M   'P 1'
#
loop_
_entity.id
_entity.type
_entity.pdbx_description
1 polymer ?
#
loop_
_entity_poly.entity_id
_entity_poly.type
_entity_poly.pdbx_seq_one_letter_code
_entity_poly.pdbx_strand_id
1 'polypeptide(L)' 'MGSEKEGSAILGLIYSISIIVTVLCAILSWDIVKPNSFWSAIGFFLLWGILSIIAHTIINIVTTIIINFFK' A
#
# COMPACT_ATOMS: atom_id res chain seq x y z
N MET A 1 10.18 -16.05 -23.90
CA MET A 1 9.60 -14.74 -24.29
C MET A 1 8.18 -14.50 -23.78
N GLY A 2 7.40 -15.52 -23.41
CA GLY A 2 6.07 -15.36 -22.78
C GLY A 2 6.09 -15.08 -21.26
N SER A 3 6.92 -15.80 -20.50
CA SER A 3 6.98 -15.71 -19.03
C SER A 3 7.47 -14.37 -18.48
N GLU A 4 8.33 -13.67 -19.22
CA GLU A 4 8.92 -12.39 -18.79
C GLU A 4 7.90 -11.24 -18.87
N LYS A 5 7.00 -11.28 -19.87
CA LYS A 5 5.92 -10.29 -20.02
C LYS A 5 4.86 -10.46 -18.95
N GLU A 6 4.50 -11.70 -18.64
CA GLU A 6 3.53 -12.06 -17.59
C GLU A 6 4.03 -11.65 -16.21
N GLY A 7 5.31 -11.90 -15.90
CA GLY A 7 5.94 -11.43 -14.66
C GLY A 7 5.92 -9.90 -14.54
N SER A 8 6.21 -9.17 -15.62
CA SER A 8 6.17 -7.70 -15.62
C SER A 8 4.76 -7.13 -15.43
N ALA A 9 3.74 -7.79 -16.00
CA ALA A 9 2.35 -7.36 -15.89
C ALA A 9 1.81 -7.54 -14.46
N ILE A 10 2.17 -8.66 -13.82
CA ILE A 10 1.81 -8.94 -12.42
C ILE A 10 2.45 -7.91 -11.49
N LEU A 11 3.75 -7.60 -11.68
CA LEU A 11 4.44 -6.58 -10.91
C LEU A 11 3.82 -5.18 -11.11
N GLY A 12 3.47 -4.82 -12.35
CA GLY A 12 2.78 -3.56 -12.64
C GLY A 12 1.42 -3.43 -11.97
N LEU A 13 0.65 -4.53 -11.92
CA LEU A 13 -0.63 -4.58 -11.21
C LEU A 13 -0.46 -4.43 -9.69
N ILE A 14 0.48 -5.15 -9.09
CA ILE A 14 0.76 -5.07 -7.64
C ILE A 14 1.17 -3.65 -7.26
N TYR A 15 2.04 -3.01 -8.06
CA TYR A 15 2.47 -1.64 -7.81
C TYR A 15 1.31 -0.64 -7.88
N SER A 16 0.41 -0.84 -8.84
CA SER A 16 -0.80 -0.01 -8.99
C SER A 16 -1.72 -0.14 -7.77
N ILE A 17 -1.93 -1.37 -7.27
CA ILE A 17 -2.71 -1.64 -6.06
C ILE A 17 -2.04 -0.99 -4.84
N SER A 18 -0.71 -1.11 -4.72
CA SER A 18 0.07 -0.48 -3.65
C SER A 18 -0.12 1.04 -3.60
N ILE A 19 -0.13 1.73 -4.76
CA ILE A 19 -0.38 3.18 -4.82
C ILE A 19 -1.80 3.50 -4.30
N ILE A 20 -2.81 2.76 -4.77
CA ILE A 20 -4.20 2.94 -4.35
C ILE A 20 -4.33 2.77 -2.83
N VAL A 21 -3.69 1.74 -2.27
CA VAL A 21 -3.73 1.47 -0.83
C VAL A 21 -3.05 2.59 -0.04
N THR A 22 -1.92 3.13 -0.50
CA THR A 22 -1.29 4.30 0.14
C THR A 22 -2.20 5.53 0.14
N VAL A 23 -2.93 5.78 -0.95
CA VAL A 23 -3.89 6.89 -1.03
C VAL A 23 -5.08 6.67 -0.09
N LEU A 24 -5.62 5.45 -0.03
CA LEU A 24 -6.70 5.11 0.91
C LEU A 24 -6.27 5.26 2.37
N CYS A 25 -5.06 4.81 2.72
CA CYS A 25 -4.49 5.04 4.04
C CYS A 25 -4.33 6.53 4.35
N ALA A 26 -3.99 7.36 3.36
CA ALA A 26 -3.91 8.80 3.52
C ALA A 26 -5.29 9.39 3.80
N ILE A 27 -6.32 9.04 3.02
CA ILE A 27 -7.69 9.53 3.22
C ILE A 27 -8.21 9.14 4.61
N LEU A 28 -8.01 7.89 5.03
CA LEU A 28 -8.40 7.42 6.36
C LEU A 28 -7.66 8.17 7.47
N SER A 29 -6.34 8.33 7.33
CA SER A 29 -5.54 9.05 8.33
C SER A 29 -5.93 10.52 8.41
N TRP A 30 -6.33 11.11 7.28
CA TRP A 30 -6.79 12.49 7.20
C TRP A 30 -8.12 12.68 7.93
N ASP A 31 -9.07 11.77 7.75
CA ASP A 31 -10.37 11.85 8.42
C ASP A 31 -10.26 11.58 9.95
N ILE A 32 -9.33 10.72 10.36
CA ILE A 32 -9.08 10.44 11.78
C ILE A 32 -8.41 11.63 12.48
N VAL A 33 -7.33 12.15 11.92
CA VAL A 33 -6.50 13.15 12.61
C VAL A 33 -7.00 14.58 12.37
N LYS A 34 -7.67 14.84 11.24
CA LYS A 34 -8.15 16.16 10.80
C LYS A 34 -7.10 17.25 11.03
N PRO A 35 -6.02 17.26 10.23
CA PRO A 35 -4.83 18.06 10.53
C PRO A 35 -5.07 19.57 10.34
N ASN A 36 -5.64 20.22 11.35
CA ASN A 36 -5.97 21.65 11.38
C ASN A 36 -4.82 22.53 11.94
N SER A 37 -3.74 21.90 12.40
CA SER A 37 -2.57 22.53 13.01
C SER A 37 -1.28 21.80 12.62
N PHE A 38 -0.12 22.46 12.76
CA PHE A 38 1.18 21.84 12.45
C PHE A 38 1.41 20.53 13.23
N TRP A 39 1.07 20.50 14.52
CA TRP A 39 1.21 19.31 15.36
C TRP A 39 0.29 18.18 14.94
N SER A 40 -0.95 18.49 14.56
CA SER A 40 -1.87 17.48 14.01
C SER A 40 -1.42 16.98 12.62
N ALA A 41 -0.73 17.78 11.82
CA ALA A 41 -0.15 17.32 10.56
C ALA A 41 0.98 16.30 10.79
N ILE A 42 1.82 16.50 11.81
CA ILE A 42 2.81 15.50 12.24
C ILE A 42 2.11 14.20 12.66
N GLY A 43 1.02 14.31 13.44
CA GLY A 43 0.19 13.16 13.82
C GLY A 43 -0.39 12.43 12.61
N PHE A 44 -0.84 13.17 11.58
CA PHE A 44 -1.30 12.61 10.32
C PHE A 44 -0.19 11.82 9.61
N PHE A 45 1.01 12.38 9.47
CA PHE A 45 2.13 11.68 8.81
C PHE A 45 2.57 10.43 9.57
N LEU A 46 2.56 10.46 10.90
CA LEU A 46 2.84 9.29 11.73
C LEU A 46 1.78 8.20 11.54
N LEU A 47 0.50 8.55 11.65
CA LEU A 47 -0.59 7.60 11.48
C LEU A 47 -0.61 7.02 10.07
N TRP A 48 -0.50 7.88 9.06
CA TRP A 48 -0.45 7.48 7.66
C TRP A 48 0.74 6.57 7.36
N GLY A 49 1.93 6.87 7.91
CA GLY A 49 3.11 6.04 7.77
C GLY A 49 2.93 4.65 8.37
N ILE A 50 2.44 4.57 9.62
CA ILE A 50 2.19 3.29 10.30
C ILE A 50 1.14 2.48 9.54
N LEU A 51 0.02 3.11 9.16
CA LEU A 51 -1.07 2.46 8.46
C LEU A 51 -0.62 1.93 7.09
N SER A 52 0.20 2.71 6.38
CA SER A 52 0.79 2.31 5.09
C SER A 52 1.76 1.14 5.24
N ILE A 53 2.61 1.11 6.27
CA ILE A 53 3.55 0.01 6.52
C ILE A 53 2.78 -1.30 6.75
N ILE A 54 1.74 -1.26 7.59
CA ILE A 54 0.92 -2.45 7.88
C ILE A 54 0.22 -2.92 6.60
N ALA A 55 -0.38 -2.00 5.85
CA ALA A 55 -1.10 -2.34 4.62
C ALA A 55 -0.18 -2.95 3.55
N HIS A 56 1.01 -2.37 3.32
CA HIS A 56 2.00 -2.91 2.37
C HIS A 56 2.56 -4.25 2.83
N THR A 57 2.72 -4.46 4.14
CA THR A 57 3.16 -5.75 4.69
C THR A 57 2.13 -6.84 4.38
N ILE A 58 0.84 -6.55 4.54
CA ILE A 58 -0.25 -7.47 4.19
C ILE A 58 -0.25 -7.76 2.68
N ILE A 59 -0.10 -6.74 1.83
CA ILE A 59 -0.03 -6.91 0.37
C ILE A 59 1.15 -7.82 -0.02
N ASN A 60 2.31 -7.64 0.58
CA ASN A 60 3.48 -8.47 0.30
C ASN A 60 3.26 -9.94 0.70
N ILE A 61 2.65 -10.18 1.86
CA ILE A 61 2.31 -11.54 2.30
C ILE A 61 1.32 -12.18 1.33
N VAL A 62 0.24 -11.46 0.99
CA VAL A 62 -0.79 -11.94 0.05
C VAL A 62 -0.17 -12.23 -1.32
N THR A 63 0.65 -11.34 -1.84
CA THR A 63 1.35 -11.49 -3.11
C THR A 63 2.24 -12.74 -3.09
N THR A 64 2.99 -12.97 -2.02
CA THR A 64 3.86 -14.14 -1.87
C THR A 64 3.04 -15.43 -1.84
N ILE A 65 1.91 -15.45 -1.14
CA ILE A 65 0.99 -16.60 -1.11
C ILE A 65 0.45 -16.88 -2.51
N ILE A 66 -0.01 -15.84 -3.22
CA ILE A 66 -0.52 -15.96 -4.58
C ILE A 66 0.54 -16.55 -5.51
N ILE A 67 1.76 -16.00 -5.50
CA ILE A 67 2.86 -16.48 -6.34
C ILE A 67 3.18 -17.95 -6.03
N ASN A 68 3.24 -18.33 -4.76
CA ASN A 68 3.49 -19.72 -4.36
C ASN A 68 2.35 -20.67 -4.74
N PHE A 69 1.11 -20.19 -4.83
CA PHE A 69 -0.04 -21.01 -5.26
C PHE A 69 -0.04 -21.29 -6.77
N PHE A 70 0.46 -20.34 -7.57
CA PHE A 70 0.55 -20.47 -9.03
C PHE A 70 1.84 -21.17 -9.52
N LYS A 71 2.75 -21.52 -8.60
CA LYS A 71 4.02 -22.20 -8.88
C LYS A 71 3.89 -23.70 -8.67
#